data_AF-A0A7C6UUX9-F1
#
_entry.id   AF-A0A7C6UUX9-F1
#
_cell.length_a   1.000
_cell.length_b   1.000
_cell.length_c   1.000
_cell.angle_alpha   90.00
_cell.angle_beta   90.00
_cell.angle_gamma   90.00
#
_symmetry.space_group_name_H-M   'P 1'
#
loop_
_entity.id
_entity.type
_entity.pdbx_description
1 polymer ?
#
loop_
_entity_poly.entity_id
_entity_poly.type
_entity_poly.pdbx_seq_one_letter_code
_entity_poly.pdbx_strand_id
1 'polypeptide(L)'
;HIGSNCNKTQKMQLPALITVAKDINQPRLLSYRLKLATEDREIKILSYQDLKSDNDNNEDEFFGLDGSPTQVERIFPPKHDIVQETWEGSPSELAKLTVNKLKELRYL
;
A
#
# COMPACT_ATOMS: atom_id res chain seq x y z
N HIS A 1 -22.78 -7.45 9.62
CA HIS A 1 -22.81 -6.26 8.74
C HIS A 1 -21.57 -6.28 7.85
N ILE A 2 -21.70 -6.74 6.61
CA ILE A 2 -20.61 -6.81 5.63
C ILE A 2 -20.64 -5.50 4.84
N GLY A 3 -19.48 -4.87 4.68
CA GLY A 3 -19.29 -3.48 4.28
C GLY A 3 -20.07 -3.09 3.01
N SER A 4 -20.95 -2.11 3.16
CA SER A 4 -21.51 -1.37 2.06
C SER A 4 -20.39 -0.63 1.35
N ASN A 5 -20.16 -0.91 0.06
CA ASN A 5 -19.22 -0.14 -0.76
C ASN A 5 -19.70 1.32 -0.82
N CYS A 6 -19.03 2.21 -0.08
CA CYS A 6 -19.29 3.64 -0.11
C CYS A 6 -18.46 4.28 -1.22
N ASN A 7 -19.05 4.40 -2.41
CA ASN A 7 -18.43 5.13 -3.51
C ASN A 7 -18.76 6.62 -3.39
N LYS A 8 -17.75 7.50 -3.50
CA LYS A 8 -17.91 8.96 -3.53
C LYS A 8 -17.35 9.52 -4.83
N THR A 9 -18.08 10.43 -5.45
CA THR A 9 -17.62 11.15 -6.66
C THR A 9 -17.18 12.56 -6.27
N GLN A 10 -16.04 13.03 -6.78
CA GLN A 10 -15.51 14.36 -6.53
C GLN A 10 -15.09 15.03 -7.85
N LYS A 11 -15.12 16.36 -7.88
CA LYS A 11 -14.62 17.19 -9.00
C LYS A 11 -13.52 18.11 -8.48
N MET A 12 -12.48 18.31 -9.28
CA MET A 12 -11.35 19.19 -8.96
C MET A 12 -10.86 19.91 -10.22
N GLN A 13 -10.25 21.08 -10.05
CA GLN A 13 -9.59 21.82 -11.12
C GLN A 13 -8.15 21.32 -11.29
N LEU A 14 -7.60 21.40 -12.50
CA LEU A 14 -6.20 21.06 -12.78
C LEU A 14 -5.30 22.30 -12.63
N PRO A 15 -4.05 22.16 -12.17
CA PRO A 15 -3.33 20.90 -11.89
C PRO A 15 -3.71 20.25 -10.54
N ALA A 16 -3.73 18.91 -10.51
CA ALA A 16 -4.02 18.15 -9.30
C ALA A 16 -3.20 16.86 -9.20
N LEU A 17 -2.92 16.41 -7.97
CA LEU A 17 -2.27 15.14 -7.66
C LEU A 17 -3.34 14.09 -7.33
N ILE A 18 -3.32 12.97 -8.04
CA ILE A 18 -4.26 11.85 -7.83
C ILE A 18 -3.46 10.60 -7.49
N THR A 19 -3.67 10.06 -6.30
CA THR A 19 -3.15 8.74 -5.89
C THR A 19 -4.16 7.67 -6.27
N VAL A 20 -3.71 6.62 -6.96
CA VAL A 20 -4.56 5.49 -7.36
C VAL A 20 -4.28 4.25 -6.52
N ALA A 21 -5.33 3.53 -6.14
CA ALA A 21 -5.20 2.25 -5.45
C ALA A 21 -4.82 1.13 -6.43
N LYS A 22 -4.16 0.08 -5.93
CA LYS A 22 -3.65 -1.04 -6.74
C LYS A 22 -4.76 -1.78 -7.51
N ASP A 23 -5.95 -1.82 -6.96
CA ASP A 23 -7.11 -2.57 -7.45
C ASP A 23 -8.00 -1.77 -8.42
N ILE A 24 -7.67 -0.52 -8.72
CA ILE A 24 -8.49 0.30 -9.63
C ILE A 24 -8.55 -0.28 -11.04
N ASN A 25 -7.49 -0.97 -11.49
CA ASN A 25 -7.39 -1.62 -12.81
C ASN A 25 -6.25 -2.66 -12.84
N GLN A 26 -6.28 -3.54 -13.85
CA GLN A 26 -5.15 -4.43 -14.15
C GLN A 26 -4.21 -3.77 -15.18
N PRO A 27 -2.89 -3.68 -14.91
CA PRO A 27 -1.93 -3.20 -15.91
C PRO A 27 -2.03 -4.03 -17.19
N ARG A 28 -2.02 -3.35 -18.34
CA ARG A 28 -2.02 -4.02 -19.65
C ARG A 28 -0.78 -4.90 -19.83
N LEU A 29 -0.90 -5.96 -20.63
CA LEU A 29 0.24 -6.77 -21.03
C LEU A 29 1.26 -5.95 -21.83
N LEU A 30 2.53 -6.28 -21.63
CA LEU A 30 3.65 -5.66 -22.35
C LEU A 30 3.55 -5.97 -23.85
N SER A 31 3.91 -4.99 -24.69
CA SER A 31 3.97 -5.16 -26.14
C SER A 31 5.43 -5.37 -26.57
N TYR A 32 5.71 -6.48 -27.26
CA TYR A 32 7.03 -6.76 -27.81
C TYR A 32 7.48 -5.68 -28.80
N ARG A 33 6.57 -5.21 -29.67
CA ARG A 33 6.84 -4.13 -30.63
C ARG A 33 7.20 -2.82 -29.93
N LEU A 34 6.47 -2.47 -28.86
CA LEU A 34 6.77 -1.26 -28.09
C LEU A 34 8.11 -1.40 -27.37
N LYS A 35 8.43 -2.58 -26.82
CA LYS A 35 9.71 -2.85 -26.17
C LYS A 35 10.88 -2.54 -27.10
N LEU A 36 10.86 -3.06 -28.33
CA LEU A 36 11.89 -2.79 -29.34
C LEU A 36 11.93 -1.30 -29.73
N ALA A 37 10.77 -0.67 -29.92
CA ALA A 37 10.69 0.74 -30.28
C ALA A 37 11.22 1.69 -29.19
N THR A 38 11.27 1.24 -27.93
CA THR A 38 11.77 2.02 -26.79
C THR A 38 13.08 1.49 -26.21
N GLU A 39 13.75 0.56 -26.90
CA GLU A 39 14.97 -0.09 -26.40
C GLU A 39 16.09 0.93 -26.16
N ASP A 40 16.33 1.79 -27.14
CA ASP A 40 17.35 2.85 -27.07
C ASP A 40 16.80 4.19 -26.53
N ARG A 41 15.60 4.18 -25.94
CA ARG A 41 15.00 5.42 -25.42
C ARG A 41 15.84 5.91 -24.24
N GLU A 42 16.41 7.11 -24.38
CA GLU A 42 17.19 7.73 -23.32
C GLU A 42 16.35 7.88 -22.04
N ILE A 43 16.86 7.32 -20.95
CA ILE A 43 16.32 7.51 -19.61
C ILE A 43 17.01 8.73 -19.04
N LYS A 44 16.27 9.84 -18.89
CA LYS A 44 16.79 11.04 -18.23
C LYS A 44 17.06 10.73 -16.77
N ILE A 45 18.34 10.68 -16.40
CA ILE A 45 18.78 10.54 -15.02
C ILE A 45 18.92 11.96 -14.45
N LEU A 46 18.25 12.21 -13.33
CA LEU A 46 18.38 13.45 -12.55
C LEU A 46 19.13 13.13 -11.26
N SER A 47 20.23 13.83 -11.04
CA SER A 47 20.97 13.83 -9.79
C SER A 47 20.43 14.89 -8.84
N TYR A 48 20.90 14.88 -7.58
CA TYR A 48 20.59 15.96 -6.64
C TYR A 48 21.00 17.33 -7.17
N GLN A 49 22.13 17.43 -7.89
CA GLN A 49 22.62 18.68 -8.47
C GLN A 49 21.66 19.26 -9.52
N ASP A 50 20.94 18.40 -10.25
CA ASP A 50 19.97 18.83 -11.25
C ASP A 50 18.66 19.37 -10.64
N LEU A 51 18.44 19.10 -9.35
CA LEU A 51 17.27 19.53 -8.59
C LEU A 51 17.54 20.76 -7.73
N LYS A 52 18.82 21.09 -7.49
CA LYS A 52 19.20 22.27 -6.71
C LYS A 52 18.73 23.54 -7.40
N SER A 53 18.08 24.41 -6.66
CA SER A 53 17.79 25.77 -7.08
C SER A 53 18.91 26.68 -6.56
N ASP A 54 19.44 27.57 -7.39
CA ASP A 54 20.49 28.53 -7.01
C ASP A 54 20.11 29.45 -5.83
N ASN A 55 18.86 29.40 -5.35
CA ASN A 55 18.27 30.35 -4.40
C ASN A 55 17.94 29.76 -3.01
N ASP A 56 18.26 28.50 -2.70
CA ASP A 56 17.86 27.91 -1.42
C ASP A 56 19.06 27.33 -0.64
N ASN A 57 19.41 27.98 0.48
CA ASN A 57 20.62 27.70 1.25
C ASN A 57 20.48 26.48 2.19
N ASN A 58 19.31 25.82 2.25
CA ASN A 58 19.00 24.76 3.22
C ASN A 58 18.36 23.51 2.59
N GLU A 59 18.59 23.24 1.30
CA GLU A 59 17.96 22.10 0.60
C GLU A 59 18.31 20.73 1.22
N ASP A 60 19.49 20.59 1.83
CA ASP A 60 19.95 19.35 2.47
C ASP A 60 19.02 18.90 3.63
N GLU A 61 18.25 19.82 4.23
CA GLU A 61 17.27 19.53 5.29
C GLU A 61 15.94 18.94 4.77
N PHE A 62 15.76 18.82 3.45
CA PHE A 62 14.52 18.29 2.86
C PHE A 62 14.71 16.96 2.11
N PHE A 63 15.95 16.50 1.94
CA PHE A 63 16.26 15.28 1.19
C PHE A 63 16.94 14.22 2.05
N GLY A 64 16.78 12.96 1.63
CA GLY A 64 17.47 11.84 2.26
C GLY A 64 17.03 11.58 3.71
N LEU A 65 17.95 11.01 4.49
CA LEU A 65 17.70 10.70 5.91
C LEU A 65 17.68 11.97 6.76
N ASP A 66 18.51 12.96 6.42
CA ASP A 66 18.65 14.21 7.15
C ASP A 66 17.35 15.03 7.10
N GLY A 67 16.65 14.99 5.96
CA GLY A 67 15.33 15.63 5.83
C GLY A 67 14.11 14.78 6.20
N SER A 68 14.30 13.56 6.71
CA SER A 68 13.18 12.71 7.09
C SER A 68 12.68 13.04 8.52
N PRO A 69 11.40 13.41 8.71
CA PRO A 69 10.85 13.66 10.05
C PRO A 69 10.70 12.38 10.89
N THR A 70 10.86 11.20 10.28
CA THR A 70 10.71 9.90 10.94
C THR A 70 11.95 9.03 10.73
N GLN A 71 12.39 8.31 11.76
CA GLN A 71 13.51 7.37 11.68
C GLN A 71 13.06 5.96 12.04
N VAL A 72 13.53 4.98 11.27
CA VAL A 72 13.24 3.57 11.54
C VAL A 72 14.19 3.07 12.62
N GLU A 73 13.70 2.93 13.85
CA GLU A 73 14.52 2.46 14.98
C GLU A 73 14.80 0.95 14.92
N ARG A 74 13.79 0.15 14.54
CA ARG A 74 13.91 -1.31 14.49
C ARG A 74 12.91 -1.93 13.54
N ILE A 75 13.37 -2.89 12.75
CA ILE A 75 12.53 -3.76 11.92
C ILE A 75 12.52 -5.14 12.56
N PHE A 76 11.34 -5.71 12.79
CA PHE A 76 11.19 -7.09 13.23
C PHE A 76 10.10 -7.78 12.40
N PRO A 77 10.28 -9.06 12.06
CA PRO A 77 9.23 -9.82 11.39
C PRO A 77 8.04 -10.01 12.34
N PRO A 78 6.79 -9.94 11.86
CA PRO A 78 5.63 -10.24 12.68
C PRO A 78 5.70 -11.70 13.14
N LYS A 79 5.36 -11.95 14.41
CA LYS A 79 5.17 -13.32 14.90
C LYS A 79 3.83 -13.84 14.38
N HIS A 80 3.85 -14.93 13.63
CA HIS A 80 2.63 -15.62 13.21
C HIS A 80 2.32 -16.74 14.20
N ASP A 81 1.50 -16.44 15.21
CA ASP A 81 0.94 -17.47 16.08
C ASP A 81 -0.32 -18.04 15.41
N ILE A 82 -0.16 -19.04 14.54
CA ILE A 82 -1.29 -19.77 13.96
C ILE A 82 -1.76 -20.81 14.98
N VAL A 83 -2.89 -20.54 15.62
CA VAL A 83 -3.58 -21.49 16.51
C VAL A 83 -4.71 -22.15 15.72
N GLN A 84 -4.61 -23.46 15.52
CA GLN A 84 -5.68 -24.26 14.93
C GLN A 84 -6.34 -25.10 16.02
N GLU A 85 -7.66 -24.95 16.18
CA GLU A 85 -8.49 -25.77 17.05
C GLU A 85 -9.49 -26.56 16.20
N THR A 86 -9.67 -27.85 16.49
CA THR A 86 -10.69 -28.70 15.86
C THR A 86 -11.63 -29.20 16.95
N TRP A 87 -12.94 -29.07 16.72
CA TRP A 87 -13.96 -29.50 17.67
C TRP A 87 -14.87 -30.55 17.02
N GLU A 88 -15.23 -31.57 17.79
CA GLU A 88 -16.18 -32.61 17.39
C GLU A 88 -17.38 -32.59 18.34
N GLY A 89 -18.59 -32.75 17.80
CA GLY A 89 -19.82 -32.68 18.59
C GLY A 89 -21.06 -32.58 17.71
N SER A 90 -22.23 -32.40 18.34
CA SER A 90 -23.47 -32.18 17.61
C SER A 90 -23.47 -30.82 16.90
N PRO A 91 -24.27 -30.64 15.83
CA PRO A 91 -24.36 -29.35 15.13
C PRO A 91 -24.69 -28.15 16.04
N SER A 92 -25.52 -28.37 17.08
CA SER A 92 -25.91 -27.33 18.04
C SER A 92 -24.75 -26.88 18.93
N GLU A 93 -23.90 -27.82 19.35
CA GLU A 93 -22.73 -27.53 20.18
C GLU A 93 -21.66 -26.81 19.38
N LEU A 94 -21.37 -27.30 18.17
CA LEU A 94 -20.39 -26.69 17.28
C LEU A 94 -20.79 -25.25 16.93
N ALA A 95 -22.07 -24.99 16.60
CA ALA A 95 -22.55 -23.64 16.34
C ALA A 95 -22.34 -22.68 17.53
N LYS A 96 -22.62 -23.14 18.76
CA LYS A 96 -22.38 -22.34 19.97
C LYS A 96 -20.89 -22.06 20.18
N LEU A 97 -20.03 -23.07 20.03
CA LEU A 97 -18.58 -22.93 20.15
C LEU A 97 -18.03 -21.94 19.14
N THR A 98 -18.45 -22.03 17.87
CA THR A 98 -18.05 -21.10 16.82
C THR A 98 -18.45 -19.66 17.13
N VAL A 99 -19.71 -19.42 17.51
CA VAL A 99 -20.18 -18.06 17.84
C VAL A 99 -19.42 -17.49 19.04
N ASN A 100 -19.19 -18.31 20.07
CA ASN A 100 -18.43 -17.88 21.24
C ASN A 100 -16.99 -17.54 20.88
N LYS A 101 -16.31 -18.36 20.07
CA LYS A 101 -14.94 -18.09 19.64
C LYS A 101 -14.85 -16.83 18.78
N LEU A 102 -15.81 -16.60 17.89
CA LEU A 102 -15.85 -15.37 17.08
C LEU A 102 -16.04 -14.11 17.95
N LYS A 103 -16.82 -14.18 19.03
CA LYS A 103 -16.95 -13.08 20.02
C LYS A 103 -15.66 -12.87 20.81
N GLU A 104 -15.01 -13.94 21.26
CA GLU A 104 -13.71 -13.89 21.94
C GLU A 104 -12.67 -13.18 21.08
N LEU A 105 -12.63 -13.54 19.78
CA LEU A 105 -11.73 -12.94 18.79
C LEU A 105 -12.21 -11.57 18.25
N ARG A 106 -13.35 -11.05 18.74
CA ARG A 106 -13.95 -9.76 18.36
C ARG A 106 -14.28 -9.62 16.87
N TYR A 107 -14.64 -10.72 16.21
CA TYR A 107 -15.19 -10.72 14.85
C TYR A 107 -16.72 -10.58 14.82
N LEU A 108 -17.39 -10.78 15.96
CA LEU A 108 -18.83 -10.62 16.19
C LEU A 108 -19.11 -9.66 17.34
#